data_AF-A0A1M6DR52-F1
#
_entry.id   AF-A0A1M6DR52-F1
#
_cell.length_a   1.000
_cell.length_b   1.000
_cell.length_c   1.000
_cell.angle_alpha   90.00
_cell.angle_beta   90.00
_cell.angle_gamma   90.00
#
_symmetry.space_group_name_H-M   'P 1'
#
loop_
_entity.id
_entity.type
_entity.pdbx_description
1 polymer ?
#
loop_
_entity_poly.entity_id
_entity_poly.type
_entity_poly.pdbx_seq_one_letter_code
_entity_poly.pdbx_strand_id
1 'polypeptide(L)' 'MFIIAEYGSINHFGTDYFIGKMYTVRGEKYPCTAYSKDKAKVYMSKARAERACDKLNSNTGRNFTVIDA' A
#
# COMPACT_ATOMS: atom_id res chain seq x y z
N MET A 1 14.62 -5.50 -1.64
CA MET A 1 13.30 -6.15 -1.45
C MET A 1 12.24 -5.15 -1.92
N PHE A 2 10.94 -5.44 -1.91
CA PHE A 2 9.93 -4.50 -2.45
C PHE A 2 8.83 -4.23 -1.43
N ILE A 3 8.36 -2.98 -1.37
CA ILE A 3 7.22 -2.57 -0.54
C ILE A 3 6.25 -1.73 -1.38
N ILE A 4 5.05 -1.52 -0.86
CA ILE A 4 3.99 -0.75 -1.53
C ILE A 4 3.76 0.55 -0.76
N ALA A 5 3.75 1.68 -1.46
CA ALA A 5 3.64 3.02 -0.90
C ALA A 5 2.59 3.86 -1.64
N GLU A 6 1.83 4.66 -0.90
CA GLU A 6 0.91 5.66 -1.44
C GLU A 6 1.61 7.02 -1.46
N TYR A 7 1.65 7.63 -2.64
CA TYR A 7 2.19 8.98 -2.81
C TYR A 7 1.04 9.98 -2.86
N GLY A 8 0.97 10.84 -1.86
CA GLY A 8 0.02 11.95 -1.81
C GLY A 8 -1.38 11.52 -1.39
N SER A 9 -1.63 11.52 -0.07
CA SER A 9 -2.97 11.85 0.38
C SER A 9 -3.09 13.39 0.39
N ILE A 10 -4.22 13.92 -0.06
CA ILE A 10 -4.51 15.37 -0.19
C ILE A 10 -4.28 16.14 1.14
N ASN A 11 -4.16 15.41 2.26
CA ASN A 11 -4.02 15.95 3.61
C ASN A 11 -2.65 15.67 4.28
N HIS A 12 -1.65 15.09 3.61
CA HIS A 12 -0.34 14.81 4.23
C HIS A 12 0.87 14.91 3.28
N PHE A 13 1.91 15.61 3.72
CA PHE A 13 3.24 15.70 3.09
C PHE A 13 4.12 14.45 3.36
N GLY A 14 3.54 13.26 3.41
CA GLY A 14 4.25 12.02 3.80
C GLY A 14 3.92 10.83 2.90
N THR A 15 4.86 9.88 2.82
CA THR A 15 4.66 8.59 2.14
C THR A 15 4.01 7.60 3.10
N ASP A 16 2.87 7.05 2.70
CA ASP A 16 2.12 6.05 3.45
C ASP A 16 2.47 4.64 2.97
N TYR A 17 2.99 3.78 3.84
CA TYR A 17 3.42 2.43 3.47
C TYR A 17 2.35 1.40 3.81
N PHE A 18 1.99 0.55 2.84
CA PHE A 18 1.01 -0.52 3.04
C PHE A 18 1.54 -1.62 3.96
N ILE A 19 0.85 -1.89 5.06
CA ILE A 19 1.29 -2.88 6.07
C ILE A 19 0.78 -4.30 5.81
N GLY A 20 0.10 -4.53 4.68
CA GLY A 20 -0.37 -5.87 4.30
C GLY A 20 -1.74 -6.28 4.84
N LYS A 21 -2.45 -5.36 5.50
CA LYS A 21 -3.78 -5.58 6.07
C LYS A 21 -4.79 -4.63 5.45
N MET A 22 -6.03 -5.08 5.34
CA MET A 22 -7.17 -4.27 4.92
C MET A 22 -8.32 -4.52 5.89
N TYR A 23 -9.15 -3.51 6.12
CA TYR A 23 -10.39 -3.64 6.89
C TYR A 23 -11.58 -3.25 6.02
N THR A 24 -12.75 -3.76 6.36
CA THR A 24 -14.00 -3.49 5.62
C THR A 24 -14.94 -2.69 6.49
N VAL A 25 -15.40 -1.53 6.01
CA VAL A 25 -16.38 -0.68 6.70
C VAL A 25 -17.56 -0.48 5.76
N ARG A 26 -18.76 -0.92 6.16
CA ARG A 26 -19.99 -0.78 5.35
C ARG A 26 -19.84 -1.33 3.91
N GLY A 27 -19.07 -2.39 3.72
CA GLY A 27 -18.82 -3.02 2.42
C GLY A 27 -17.62 -2.46 1.64
N GLU A 28 -17.07 -1.33 2.07
CA GLU A 28 -15.90 -0.69 1.44
C GLU A 28 -14.59 -1.18 2.07
N LYS A 29 -13.57 -1.40 1.25
CA LYS A 29 -12.25 -1.88 1.68
C LYS A 29 -11.29 -0.72 1.88
N TYR A 30 -10.66 -0.68 3.04
CA TYR A 30 -9.69 0.33 3.42
C TYR A 30 -8.33 -0.32 3.68
N PRO A 31 -7.26 0.15 3.02
CA PRO A 31 -5.92 -0.32 3.32
C PRO A 31 -5.42 0.22 4.65
N CYS A 32 -4.74 -0.62 5.41
CA CYS A 32 -3.94 -0.15 6.52
C CYS A 32 -2.59 0.37 6.00
N THR A 33 -2.28 1.62 6.31
CA THR A 33 -0.99 2.24 6.02
C THR A 33 -0.27 2.63 7.31
N ALA A 34 1.04 2.82 7.23
CA ALA A 34 1.86 3.37 8.29
C ALA A 34 2.89 4.35 7.71
N TYR A 35 3.28 5.35 8.48
CA TYR A 35 4.28 6.34 8.08
C TYR A 35 5.74 5.85 8.20
N SER A 36 5.95 4.58 8.52
CA SER A 36 7.28 3.99 8.69
C SER A 36 7.46 2.83 7.72
N LYS A 37 8.56 2.90 6.96
CA LYS A 37 8.99 1.87 6.01
C LYS A 37 9.17 0.51 6.69
N ASP A 38 9.61 0.50 7.94
CA ASP A 38 9.89 -0.72 8.71
C ASP A 38 8.63 -1.53 9.05
N LYS A 39 7.46 -0.87 9.03
CA LYS A 39 6.16 -1.53 9.24
C LYS A 39 5.52 -2.00 7.94
N ALA A 40 6.12 -1.68 6.80
CA ALA A 40 5.58 -2.02 5.50
C ALA A 40 5.63 -3.53 5.27
N LYS A 41 4.65 -4.06 4.54
CA LYS A 41 4.70 -5.44 4.09
C LYS A 41 5.81 -5.59 3.03
N VAL A 42 6.79 -6.43 3.34
CA VAL A 42 7.90 -6.73 2.45
C VAL A 42 7.56 -7.88 1.50
N TYR A 43 7.88 -7.69 0.23
CA TYR A 43 7.76 -8.65 -0.84
C TYR A 43 9.15 -9.01 -1.37
N MET A 44 9.43 -10.31 -1.49
CA MET A 44 10.72 -10.80 -2.01
C MET A 44 10.85 -10.71 -3.54
N SER A 45 9.75 -10.45 -4.25
CA SER A 45 9.71 -10.43 -5.72
C SER A 45 8.93 -9.21 -6.19
N LYS A 46 9.51 -8.47 -7.16
CA LYS A 46 8.90 -7.30 -7.78
C LYS A 46 7.53 -7.64 -8.38
N ALA A 47 7.47 -8.70 -9.19
CA ALA A 47 6.24 -9.17 -9.82
C ALA A 47 5.15 -9.59 -8.81
N ARG A 48 5.53 -9.97 -7.58
CA ARG A 48 4.55 -10.25 -6.51
C ARG A 48 4.07 -8.95 -5.85
N ALA A 49 4.95 -7.98 -5.68
CA ALA A 49 4.60 -6.65 -5.17
C ALA A 49 3.68 -5.91 -6.14
N GLU A 50 4.01 -5.91 -7.44
CA GLU A 50 3.21 -5.27 -8.51
C GLU A 50 1.80 -5.85 -8.56
N ARG A 51 1.66 -7.17 -8.65
CA ARG A 51 0.33 -7.83 -8.62
C ARG A 51 -0.47 -7.50 -7.35
N ALA A 52 0.18 -7.38 -6.20
CA ALA A 52 -0.48 -7.00 -4.97
C ALA A 52 -0.88 -5.51 -4.98
N CYS A 53 -0.06 -4.64 -5.56
CA CYS A 53 -0.31 -3.22 -5.74
C CYS A 53 -1.51 -2.97 -6.66
N ASP A 54 -1.56 -3.64 -7.82
CA ASP A 54 -2.67 -3.52 -8.77
C ASP A 54 -4.00 -3.96 -8.14
N LYS A 55 -3.97 -5.08 -7.41
CA LYS A 55 -5.13 -5.57 -6.66
C LYS A 55 -5.52 -4.60 -5.56
N LEU A 56 -4.56 -3.97 -4.89
CA LEU A 56 -4.83 -2.99 -3.84
C LEU A 56 -5.51 -1.74 -4.41
N ASN A 57 -4.97 -1.17 -5.48
CA ASN A 57 -5.52 -0.02 -6.18
C ASN A 57 -6.95 -0.32 -6.69
N SER A 58 -7.15 -1.49 -7.31
CA SER A 58 -8.47 -1.92 -7.81
C SER A 58 -9.51 -2.10 -6.70
N ASN A 59 -9.11 -2.53 -5.50
CA ASN A 59 -10.04 -2.76 -4.38
C ASN A 59 -10.38 -1.48 -3.61
N THR A 60 -9.50 -0.47 -3.64
CA THR A 60 -9.57 0.69 -2.75
C THR A 60 -9.77 2.01 -3.49
N GLY A 61 -9.61 2.02 -4.82
CA GLY A 61 -9.65 3.25 -5.62
C GLY A 61 -8.50 4.21 -5.36
N ARG A 62 -7.47 3.76 -4.63
CA ARG A 62 -6.28 4.55 -4.27
C ARG A 62 -5.14 4.35 -5.25
N ASN A 63 -4.12 5.19 -5.12
CA ASN A 63 -2.95 5.20 -6.00
C ASN A 63 -1.67 4.81 -5.23
N PHE A 64 -1.50 3.51 -5.02
CA PHE A 64 -0.26 2.94 -4.51
C PHE A 64 0.71 2.60 -5.64
N THR A 65 2.00 2.61 -5.33
CA THR A 65 3.10 2.17 -6.20
C THR A 65 4.07 1.25 -5.46
N VAL A 66 4.86 0.49 -6.21
CA VAL A 66 5.92 -0.37 -5.67
C VAL A 66 7.23 0.40 -5.62
N ILE A 67 7.94 0.30 -4.52
CA ILE A 67 9.27 0.90 -4.33
C ILE A 67 10.26 -0.13 -3.77
N ASP A 68 11.54 0.11 -4.02
CA ASP A 68 12.62 -0.69 -3.46
C ASP A 68 12.77 -0.45 -1.95
N ALA A 69 12.71 -1.56 -1.22
CA ALA A 69 12.82 -1.63 0.22
C ALA A 69 14.28 -1.77 0.66
#